data_AF-A0A3E2U2Y2-F1
#
_entry.id   AF-A0A3E2U2Y2-F1
#
_cell.length_a   1.000
_cell.length_b   1.000
_cell.length_c   1.000
_cell.angle_alpha   90.00
_cell.angle_beta   90.00
_cell.angle_gamma   90.00
#
_symmetry.space_group_name_H-M   'P 1'
#
loop_
_entity.id
_entity.type
_entity.pdbx_description
1 polymer ?
#
loop_
_entity_poly.entity_id
_entity_poly.type
_entity_poly.pdbx_seq_one_letter_code
_entity_poly.pdbx_strand_id
1 'polypeptide(L)'
;MGTDRFVFRKKDFIYICISLLLFFQIYLQNIFGVFQYLDEVVTMYCLGVIILKGLKNGLEKKSFSLLMIILLIAVIGVVSNITAGVQTGWKPILSDIGNTFKVFIVYLGAKTMLTEKNDKGKIIGTLAFFVKIFVWIAFVFMILHELHIVSMGNDVRYGLRSFQFINHGAGQLSLMFYFIMTILMLDLKNKFGGAG
;
A
#
# COMPACT_ATOMS: atom_id res chain seq x y z
N MET A 1 -3.06 -25.02 -22.50
CA MET A 1 -3.78 -23.73 -22.44
C MET A 1 -5.10 -23.95 -21.74
N GLY A 2 -5.11 -23.90 -20.41
CA GLY A 2 -6.35 -23.87 -19.64
C GLY A 2 -6.78 -22.42 -19.51
N THR A 3 -7.92 -22.06 -20.10
CA THR A 3 -8.63 -20.84 -19.75
C THR A 3 -9.20 -21.00 -18.35
N ASP A 4 -8.33 -20.85 -17.35
CA ASP A 4 -8.76 -20.65 -15.97
C ASP A 4 -9.50 -19.31 -15.95
N ARG A 5 -10.81 -19.39 -16.14
CA ARG A 5 -11.72 -18.26 -15.98
C ARG A 5 -11.37 -17.59 -14.65
N PHE A 6 -11.17 -16.28 -14.68
CA PHE A 6 -10.98 -15.39 -13.53
C PHE A 6 -12.22 -15.40 -12.62
N VAL A 7 -12.58 -16.56 -12.07
CA VAL A 7 -13.66 -16.71 -11.11
C VAL A 7 -13.08 -16.33 -9.76
N PHE A 8 -13.11 -15.03 -9.48
CA PHE A 8 -12.76 -14.51 -8.17
C PHE A 8 -13.91 -14.72 -7.20
N ARG A 9 -13.59 -15.14 -5.98
CA ARG A 9 -14.54 -14.96 -4.88
C ARG A 9 -14.70 -13.45 -4.68
N LYS A 10 -15.93 -13.00 -4.35
CA LYS A 10 -16.23 -11.58 -4.12
C LYS A 10 -15.20 -10.91 -3.18
N LYS A 11 -14.76 -11.63 -2.14
CA LYS A 11 -13.74 -11.13 -1.20
C LYS A 11 -12.36 -10.95 -1.83
N ASP A 12 -11.89 -11.91 -2.65
CA ASP A 12 -10.58 -11.84 -3.32
C ASP A 12 -10.54 -10.67 -4.31
N PHE A 13 -11.63 -10.47 -5.05
CA PHE A 13 -11.78 -9.34 -5.96
C PHE A 13 -11.69 -8.00 -5.23
N ILE A 14 -12.38 -7.84 -4.08
CA ILE A 14 -12.32 -6.61 -3.29
C ILE A 14 -10.89 -6.27 -2.86
N TYR A 15 -10.08 -7.26 -2.44
CA TYR A 15 -8.68 -6.99 -2.08
C TYR A 15 -7.84 -6.52 -3.26
N ILE A 16 -8.03 -7.15 -4.42
CA ILE A 16 -7.32 -6.77 -5.64
C ILE A 16 -7.67 -5.32 -5.98
N CYS A 17 -8.96 -4.97 -5.98
CA CYS A 17 -9.42 -3.61 -6.23
C CYS A 17 -8.83 -2.60 -5.23
N ILE A 18 -8.93 -2.86 -3.92
CA ILE A 18 -8.39 -1.94 -2.90
C ILE A 18 -6.87 -1.78 -3.06
N SER A 19 -6.15 -2.88 -3.28
CA SER A 19 -4.68 -2.83 -3.43
C SER A 19 -4.26 -2.04 -4.68
N LEU A 20 -4.97 -2.21 -5.80
CA LEU A 20 -4.71 -1.44 -7.02
C LEU A 20 -5.08 0.03 -6.84
N LEU A 21 -6.21 0.33 -6.19
CA LEU A 21 -6.60 1.72 -5.90
C LEU A 21 -5.58 2.44 -5.03
N LEU A 22 -5.08 1.78 -3.97
CA LEU A 22 -4.00 2.32 -3.14
C LEU A 22 -2.69 2.48 -3.92
N PHE A 23 -2.33 1.49 -4.76
CA PHE A 23 -1.14 1.56 -5.59
C PHE A 23 -1.18 2.75 -6.57
N PHE A 24 -2.34 3.03 -7.17
CA PHE A 24 -2.52 4.16 -8.08
C PHE A 24 -3.01 5.45 -7.40
N GLN A 25 -3.09 5.51 -6.07
CA GLN A 25 -3.67 6.63 -5.33
C GLN A 25 -3.05 7.97 -5.71
N ILE A 26 -1.71 8.04 -5.80
CA ILE A 26 -1.00 9.29 -6.12
C ILE A 26 -1.36 9.85 -7.50
N TYR A 27 -1.68 8.97 -8.46
CA TYR A 27 -2.12 9.38 -9.79
C TYR A 27 -3.60 9.75 -9.79
N LEU A 28 -4.42 8.98 -9.07
CA LEU A 28 -5.85 9.24 -8.96
C LEU A 28 -6.14 10.57 -8.24
N GLN A 29 -5.37 10.92 -7.21
CA GLN A 29 -5.54 12.20 -6.49
C GLN A 29 -5.21 13.42 -7.37
N ASN A 30 -4.26 13.28 -8.30
CA ASN A 30 -3.89 14.36 -9.23
C ASN A 30 -5.04 14.65 -10.23
N ILE A 31 -5.90 13.66 -10.51
CA ILE A 31 -7.07 13.81 -11.38
C ILE A 31 -8.30 14.21 -10.56
N PHE A 32 -8.55 13.52 -9.45
CA PHE A 32 -9.68 13.77 -8.56
C PHE A 32 -9.20 13.89 -7.11
N GLY A 33 -9.28 15.10 -6.55
CA GLY A 33 -8.81 15.39 -5.19
C GLY A 33 -9.48 14.56 -4.08
N VAL A 34 -10.59 13.86 -4.34
CA VAL A 34 -11.22 12.97 -3.35
C VAL A 34 -10.32 11.78 -2.99
N PHE A 35 -9.50 11.28 -3.92
CA PHE A 35 -8.60 10.14 -3.66
C PHE A 35 -7.43 10.48 -2.75
N GLN A 36 -7.22 11.75 -2.40
CA GLN A 36 -6.22 12.11 -1.39
C GLN A 36 -6.51 11.49 -0.01
N TYR A 37 -7.78 11.15 0.26
CA TYR A 37 -8.23 10.56 1.52
C TYR A 37 -8.41 9.04 1.46
N LEU A 38 -7.98 8.39 0.36
CA LEU A 38 -8.27 6.98 0.12
C LEU A 38 -7.63 6.09 1.20
N ASP A 39 -6.40 6.38 1.59
CA ASP A 39 -5.70 5.63 2.62
C ASP A 39 -6.30 5.84 4.02
N GLU A 40 -6.83 7.03 4.36
CA GLU A 40 -7.61 7.21 5.60
C GLU A 40 -8.87 6.35 5.57
N VAL A 41 -9.61 6.33 4.46
CA VAL A 41 -10.85 5.54 4.33
C VAL A 41 -10.55 4.05 4.48
N VAL A 42 -9.51 3.54 3.82
CA VAL A 42 -9.10 2.13 3.95
C VAL A 42 -8.67 1.82 5.39
N THR A 43 -7.92 2.73 6.02
CA THR A 43 -7.48 2.56 7.41
C THR A 43 -8.66 2.47 8.37
N MET A 44 -9.64 3.37 8.24
CA MET A 44 -10.85 3.36 9.07
C MET A 44 -11.70 2.10 8.86
N TYR A 45 -11.80 1.63 7.61
CA TYR A 45 -12.47 0.36 7.31
C TYR A 45 -11.77 -0.83 7.99
N CYS A 46 -10.44 -0.92 7.88
CA CYS A 46 -9.65 -1.95 8.54
C CYS A 46 -9.79 -1.90 10.07
N LEU A 47 -9.77 -0.70 10.65
CA LEU A 47 -9.99 -0.50 12.09
C LEU A 47 -11.36 -1.01 12.53
N GLY A 48 -12.42 -0.67 11.78
CA GLY A 48 -13.78 -1.14 12.05
C GLY A 48 -13.88 -2.67 12.03
N VAL A 49 -13.20 -3.33 11.08
CA VAL A 49 -13.16 -4.81 11.04
C VAL A 49 -12.45 -5.40 12.27
N ILE A 50 -11.33 -4.82 12.69
CA ILE A 50 -10.58 -5.26 13.88
C ILE A 50 -11.48 -5.17 15.12
N ILE A 51 -12.16 -4.03 15.31
CA ILE A 51 -13.05 -3.80 16.46
C ILE A 51 -14.19 -4.81 16.46
N LEU A 52 -14.91 -4.96 15.33
CA LEU A 52 -16.04 -5.88 15.23
C LEU A 52 -15.64 -7.34 15.48
N LYS A 53 -14.47 -7.76 15.00
CA LYS A 53 -13.92 -9.10 15.25
C LYS A 53 -13.53 -9.26 16.72
N GLY A 54 -12.87 -8.27 17.29
CA GLY A 54 -12.47 -8.25 18.70
C GLY A 54 -13.66 -8.36 19.65
N LEU A 55 -14.75 -7.64 19.37
CA LEU A 55 -15.97 -7.70 20.18
C LEU A 55 -16.71 -9.05 20.08
N LYS A 56 -16.70 -9.69 18.90
CA LYS A 56 -17.45 -10.95 18.69
C LYS A 56 -16.69 -12.19 19.15
N ASN A 57 -15.40 -12.28 18.81
CA ASN A 57 -14.62 -13.51 18.92
C ASN A 57 -13.29 -13.32 19.66
N GLY A 58 -12.99 -12.10 20.13
CA GLY A 58 -11.65 -11.74 20.58
C GLY A 58 -10.65 -11.63 19.43
N LEU A 59 -9.47 -11.10 19.75
CA LEU A 59 -8.33 -11.04 18.83
C LEU A 59 -7.30 -12.10 19.21
N GLU A 60 -6.58 -12.61 18.20
CA GLU A 60 -5.41 -13.45 18.42
C GLU A 60 -4.39 -12.72 19.32
N LYS A 61 -3.77 -13.43 20.27
CA LYS A 61 -2.82 -12.86 21.24
C LYS A 61 -1.75 -11.99 20.58
N LYS A 62 -1.15 -12.43 19.47
CA LYS A 62 -0.14 -11.65 18.72
C LYS A 62 -0.70 -10.35 18.14
N SER A 63 -1.90 -10.39 17.57
CA SER A 63 -2.57 -9.22 17.01
C SER A 63 -2.96 -8.22 18.13
N PHE A 64 -3.40 -8.73 19.27
CA PHE A 64 -3.68 -7.91 20.45
C PHE A 64 -2.41 -7.27 21.02
N SER A 65 -1.32 -8.02 21.16
CA SER A 65 -0.02 -7.48 21.59
C SER A 65 0.48 -6.38 20.66
N LEU A 66 0.31 -6.51 19.35
CA LEU A 66 0.67 -5.46 18.40
C LEU A 66 -0.14 -4.17 18.65
N LEU A 67 -1.46 -4.29 18.87
CA LEU A 67 -2.31 -3.14 19.19
C LEU A 67 -1.89 -2.45 20.50
N MET A 68 -1.52 -3.22 21.52
CA MET A 68 -1.04 -2.66 22.78
C MET A 68 0.29 -1.92 22.62
N ILE A 69 1.19 -2.43 21.79
CA ILE A 69 2.46 -1.74 21.47
C ILE A 69 2.19 -0.44 20.72
N ILE A 70 1.29 -0.46 19.73
CA ILE A 70 0.87 0.74 18.99
C ILE A 70 0.31 1.79 19.95
N LEU A 71 -0.59 1.38 20.85
CA LEU A 71 -1.16 2.27 21.86
C LEU A 71 -0.10 2.86 22.78
N LEU A 72 0.84 2.03 23.26
CA LEU A 72 1.93 2.48 24.13
C LEU A 72 2.80 3.54 23.43
N ILE A 73 3.20 3.29 22.18
CA ILE A 73 4.01 4.23 21.40
C ILE A 73 3.23 5.52 21.13
N ALA A 74 1.92 5.43 20.84
CA ALA A 74 1.07 6.60 20.65
C ALA A 74 1.02 7.46 21.92
N VAL A 75 0.87 6.84 23.10
CA VAL A 75 0.89 7.54 24.40
C VAL A 75 2.25 8.21 24.63
N ILE A 76 3.36 7.51 24.38
CA ILE A 76 4.71 8.09 24.51
C ILE A 76 4.86 9.30 23.58
N GLY A 77 4.41 9.19 22.34
CA GLY A 77 4.45 10.29 21.36
C GLY A 77 3.64 11.50 21.80
N VAL A 78 2.41 11.29 22.28
CA VAL A 78 1.54 12.37 22.79
C VAL A 78 2.16 13.04 24.02
N VAL A 79 2.61 12.27 25.01
CA VAL A 79 3.22 12.82 26.22
C VAL A 79 4.49 13.61 25.87
N SER A 80 5.35 13.07 25.01
CA SER A 80 6.58 13.74 24.58
C SER A 80 6.29 15.03 23.80
N ASN A 81 5.26 15.03 22.96
CA ASN A 81 4.84 16.24 22.24
C ASN A 81 4.29 17.31 23.20
N ILE A 82 3.53 16.93 24.22
CA ILE A 82 3.01 17.84 25.24
C ILE A 82 4.15 18.45 26.07
N THR A 83 5.11 17.63 26.52
CA THR A 83 6.22 18.12 27.36
C THR A 83 7.20 19.00 26.60
N ALA A 84 7.47 18.68 25.32
CA ALA A 84 8.36 19.47 24.48
C ALA A 84 7.67 20.68 23.83
N GLY A 85 6.33 20.76 23.85
CA GLY A 85 5.56 21.86 23.28
C GLY A 85 5.70 22.01 21.77
N VAL A 86 6.06 20.94 21.05
CA VAL A 86 6.39 20.99 19.60
C VAL A 86 5.15 21.29 18.77
N GLN A 87 4.07 20.52 18.96
CA GLN A 87 2.78 20.78 18.33
C GLN A 87 1.71 21.02 19.40
N THR A 88 1.08 22.20 19.38
CA THR A 88 0.07 22.60 20.38
C THR A 88 -1.36 22.33 19.92
N GLY A 89 -1.58 22.09 18.63
CA GLY A 89 -2.90 21.82 18.06
C GLY A 89 -3.25 20.33 18.06
N TRP A 90 -4.50 19.99 18.42
CA TRP A 90 -4.99 18.60 18.42
C TRP A 90 -5.04 17.95 17.01
N LYS A 91 -5.27 18.75 15.97
CA LYS A 91 -5.34 18.27 14.57
C LYS A 91 -3.99 17.70 14.08
N PRO A 92 -2.87 18.45 14.15
CA PRO A 92 -1.53 17.94 13.86
C PRO A 92 -1.19 16.66 14.63
N ILE A 93 -1.44 16.64 15.94
CA ILE A 93 -1.15 15.48 16.80
C ILE A 93 -1.90 14.24 16.32
N LEU A 94 -3.20 14.38 15.99
CA LEU A 94 -4.00 13.27 15.49
C LEU A 94 -3.54 12.80 14.11
N SER A 95 -3.14 13.74 13.25
CA SER A 95 -2.60 13.42 11.92
C SER A 95 -1.28 12.64 12.02
N ASP A 96 -0.40 13.00 12.94
CA ASP A 96 0.88 12.30 13.16
C ASP A 96 0.67 10.88 13.67
N ILE A 97 -0.26 10.69 14.62
CA ILE A 97 -0.63 9.36 15.12
C ILE A 97 -1.22 8.53 13.97
N GLY A 98 -2.17 9.09 13.22
CA GLY A 98 -2.80 8.42 12.08
C GLY A 98 -1.77 8.01 11.03
N ASN A 99 -0.88 8.92 10.64
CA ASN A 99 0.15 8.67 9.63
C ASN A 99 1.18 7.63 10.07
N THR A 100 1.55 7.64 11.35
CA THR A 100 2.52 6.70 11.92
C THR A 100 1.96 5.28 12.00
N PHE A 101 0.69 5.13 12.41
CA PHE A 101 0.14 3.81 12.73
C PHE A 101 -0.76 3.21 11.65
N LYS A 102 -1.15 3.97 10.61
CA LYS A 102 -2.06 3.48 9.55
C LYS A 102 -1.59 2.16 8.93
N VAL A 103 -0.29 2.03 8.67
CA VAL A 103 0.31 0.82 8.07
C VAL A 103 0.03 -0.43 8.93
N PHE A 104 0.18 -0.33 10.25
CA PHE A 104 -0.07 -1.46 11.15
C PHE A 104 -1.55 -1.79 11.28
N ILE A 105 -2.42 -0.77 11.30
CA ILE A 105 -3.88 -0.95 11.33
C ILE A 105 -4.35 -1.66 10.06
N VAL A 106 -3.90 -1.20 8.89
CA VAL A 106 -4.22 -1.81 7.60
C VAL A 106 -3.68 -3.24 7.53
N TYR A 107 -2.46 -3.49 8.01
CA TYR A 107 -1.90 -4.84 8.10
C TYR A 107 -2.76 -5.77 8.95
N LEU A 108 -3.13 -5.36 10.17
CA LEU A 108 -3.97 -6.16 11.06
C LEU A 108 -5.37 -6.38 10.49
N GLY A 109 -5.96 -5.35 9.85
CA GLY A 109 -7.24 -5.44 9.19
C GLY A 109 -7.19 -6.46 8.06
N ALA A 110 -6.21 -6.34 7.16
CA ALA A 110 -5.98 -7.29 6.08
C ALA A 110 -5.77 -8.71 6.60
N LYS A 111 -4.92 -8.92 7.62
CA LYS A 111 -4.71 -10.23 8.27
C LYS A 111 -6.02 -10.80 8.83
N THR A 112 -6.85 -9.95 9.43
CA THR A 112 -8.11 -10.36 10.07
C THR A 112 -9.16 -10.79 9.04
N MET A 113 -9.14 -10.16 7.87
CA MET A 113 -10.07 -10.42 6.78
C MET A 113 -9.58 -11.51 5.83
N LEU A 114 -8.26 -11.65 5.62
CA LEU A 114 -7.65 -12.71 4.81
C LEU A 114 -7.68 -14.01 5.59
N THR A 115 -8.63 -14.86 5.25
CA THR A 115 -8.82 -16.19 5.84
C THR A 115 -8.14 -17.27 4.99
N GLU A 116 -8.01 -18.48 5.52
CA GLU A 116 -7.51 -19.66 4.77
C GLU A 116 -8.34 -19.97 3.52
N LYS A 117 -9.58 -19.47 3.45
CA LYS A 117 -10.48 -19.61 2.31
C LYS A 117 -10.14 -18.67 1.14
N ASN A 118 -9.22 -17.72 1.31
CA ASN A 118 -8.80 -16.80 0.26
C ASN A 118 -7.68 -17.42 -0.57
N ASP A 119 -7.79 -17.32 -1.89
CA ASP A 119 -6.75 -17.81 -2.80
C ASP A 119 -5.63 -16.75 -2.91
N LYS A 120 -4.71 -16.79 -1.95
CA LYS A 120 -3.58 -15.86 -1.86
C LYS A 120 -2.73 -15.88 -3.13
N GLY A 121 -2.57 -17.07 -3.74
CA GLY A 121 -1.82 -17.24 -4.97
C GLY A 121 -2.45 -16.50 -6.14
N LYS A 122 -3.77 -16.61 -6.32
CA LYS A 122 -4.50 -15.84 -7.35
C LYS A 122 -4.47 -14.34 -7.09
N ILE A 123 -4.61 -13.89 -5.85
CA ILE A 123 -4.53 -12.46 -5.50
C ILE A 123 -3.16 -11.91 -5.91
N ILE A 124 -2.08 -12.56 -5.46
CA ILE A 124 -0.70 -12.13 -5.75
C ILE A 124 -0.42 -12.20 -7.25
N GLY A 125 -0.81 -13.28 -7.92
CA GLY A 125 -0.60 -13.44 -9.37
C GLY A 125 -1.34 -12.38 -10.19
N THR A 126 -2.54 -11.99 -9.77
CA THR A 126 -3.31 -10.92 -10.42
C THR A 126 -2.67 -9.56 -10.20
N LEU A 127 -2.27 -9.24 -8.96
CA LEU A 127 -1.53 -8.00 -8.68
C LEU A 127 -0.21 -7.94 -9.46
N ALA A 128 0.51 -9.05 -9.56
CA ALA A 128 1.75 -9.15 -10.32
C ALA A 128 1.53 -8.93 -11.82
N PHE A 129 0.40 -9.38 -12.38
CA PHE A 129 0.04 -9.10 -13.77
C PHE A 129 -0.11 -7.58 -14.01
N PHE A 130 -0.90 -6.88 -13.18
CA PHE A 130 -1.08 -5.43 -13.31
C PHE A 130 0.22 -4.64 -13.09
N VAL A 131 1.01 -5.05 -12.10
CA VAL A 131 2.31 -4.44 -11.82
C VAL A 131 3.29 -4.62 -12.97
N LYS A 132 3.33 -5.81 -13.61
CA LYS A 132 4.18 -6.03 -14.81
C LYS A 132 3.78 -5.12 -15.97
N ILE A 133 2.47 -4.95 -16.20
CA ILE A 133 1.96 -4.02 -17.21
C ILE A 133 2.45 -2.60 -16.89
N PHE A 134 2.30 -2.16 -15.64
CA PHE A 134 2.78 -0.84 -15.22
C PHE A 134 4.28 -0.66 -15.46
N VAL A 135 5.12 -1.65 -15.10
CA VAL A 135 6.57 -1.61 -15.32
C VAL A 135 6.90 -1.47 -16.81
N TRP A 136 6.24 -2.23 -17.69
CA TRP A 136 6.45 -2.12 -19.13
C TRP A 136 6.07 -0.75 -19.67
N ILE A 137 4.95 -0.20 -19.23
CA ILE A 137 4.54 1.16 -19.61
C ILE A 137 5.59 2.17 -19.12
N ALA A 138 5.96 2.14 -17.84
CA ALA A 138 6.94 3.05 -17.26
C ALA A 138 8.30 2.95 -17.99
N PHE A 139 8.72 1.74 -18.38
CA PHE A 139 9.95 1.51 -19.14
C PHE A 139 9.91 2.13 -20.53
N VAL A 140 8.80 1.99 -21.27
CA VAL A 140 8.65 2.66 -22.58
C VAL A 140 8.74 4.18 -22.43
N PHE A 141 8.04 4.75 -21.45
CA PHE A 141 8.09 6.19 -21.20
C PHE A 141 9.47 6.67 -20.72
N MET A 142 10.22 5.84 -20.00
CA MET A 142 11.60 6.14 -19.63
C MET A 142 12.50 6.27 -20.87
N ILE A 143 12.36 5.36 -21.85
CA ILE A 143 13.11 5.45 -23.11
C ILE A 143 12.71 6.70 -23.89
N LEU A 144 11.40 6.96 -24.03
CA LEU A 144 10.90 8.16 -24.72
C LEU A 144 11.39 9.46 -24.05
N HIS A 145 11.54 9.44 -22.73
CA HIS A 145 12.09 10.56 -21.98
C HIS A 145 13.57 10.80 -22.29
N GLU A 146 14.37 9.73 -22.28
CA GLU A 146 15.80 9.82 -22.57
C GLU A 146 16.07 10.25 -24.03
N LEU A 147 15.18 9.87 -24.96
CA LEU A 147 15.20 10.30 -26.37
C LEU A 147 14.66 11.72 -26.61
N HIS A 148 14.25 12.43 -25.56
CA HIS A 148 13.70 13.81 -25.62
C HIS A 148 12.37 13.93 -26.38
N ILE A 149 11.65 12.82 -26.53
CA ILE A 149 10.30 12.82 -27.12
C ILE A 149 9.28 13.32 -26.09
N VAL A 150 9.50 13.00 -24.81
CA VAL A 150 8.61 13.41 -23.70
C VAL A 150 9.43 13.96 -22.53
N SER A 151 8.93 14.99 -21.85
CA SER A 151 9.52 15.48 -20.60
C SER A 151 8.82 14.86 -19.39
N MET A 152 9.48 13.92 -18.72
CA MET A 152 8.99 13.22 -17.51
C MET A 152 10.08 13.15 -16.43
N GLY A 153 10.79 14.25 -16.25
CA GLY A 153 11.96 14.36 -15.39
C GLY A 153 12.30 15.81 -15.06
N ASN A 154 12.88 16.05 -13.90
CA ASN A 154 13.19 17.40 -13.42
C ASN A 154 14.69 17.65 -13.20
N ASP A 155 15.50 16.60 -13.09
CA ASP A 155 16.93 16.68 -12.76
C ASP A 155 17.80 15.84 -13.70
N VAL A 156 19.10 16.07 -13.67
CA VAL A 156 20.12 15.21 -14.31
C VAL A 156 21.06 14.69 -13.23
N ARG A 157 21.29 13.38 -13.19
CA ARG A 157 22.19 12.73 -12.23
C ARG A 157 23.07 11.72 -12.95
N TYR A 158 24.39 11.81 -12.73
CA TYR A 158 25.37 10.88 -13.32
C TYR A 158 25.29 10.81 -14.87
N GLY A 159 24.91 11.92 -15.52
CA GLY A 159 24.74 11.98 -16.98
C GLY A 159 23.41 11.41 -17.50
N LEU A 160 22.57 10.85 -16.63
CA LEU A 160 21.23 10.36 -16.96
C LEU A 160 20.16 11.34 -16.49
N ARG A 161 19.12 11.53 -17.28
CA ARG A 161 17.98 12.36 -16.87
C ARG A 161 17.13 11.59 -15.87
N SER A 162 16.75 12.26 -14.79
CA SER A 162 15.92 11.65 -13.76
C SER A 162 14.55 11.32 -14.34
N PHE A 163 14.08 10.09 -14.22
CA PHE A 163 12.74 9.71 -14.63
C PHE A 163 11.80 9.64 -13.42
N GLN A 164 10.73 10.44 -13.44
CA GLN A 164 9.70 10.45 -12.39
C GLN A 164 8.33 9.97 -12.87
N PHE A 165 8.21 9.70 -14.17
CA PHE A 165 6.93 9.38 -14.82
C PHE A 165 5.91 10.50 -14.59
N ILE A 166 4.69 10.17 -14.15
CA ILE A 166 3.61 11.14 -13.84
C ILE A 166 3.71 11.64 -12.37
N ASN A 167 4.72 11.21 -11.61
CA ASN A 167 4.88 11.66 -10.22
C ASN A 167 5.51 13.05 -10.14
N HIS A 168 5.31 13.72 -8.99
CA HIS A 168 5.90 15.02 -8.72
C HIS A 168 7.41 14.98 -8.45
N GLY A 169 7.97 13.78 -8.23
CA GLY A 169 9.39 13.58 -7.99
C GLY A 169 9.85 12.15 -8.23
N ALA A 170 11.09 11.98 -8.69
CA ALA A 170 11.67 10.65 -8.97
C ALA A 170 11.68 9.72 -7.74
N GLY A 171 11.80 10.27 -6.52
CA GLY A 171 11.73 9.50 -5.28
C GLY A 171 10.38 8.83 -5.03
N GLN A 172 9.26 9.45 -5.46
CA GLN A 172 7.93 8.86 -5.33
C GLN A 172 7.79 7.63 -6.24
N LEU A 173 8.34 7.69 -7.46
CA LEU A 173 8.41 6.53 -8.35
C LEU A 173 9.24 5.41 -7.70
N SER A 174 10.39 5.72 -7.10
CA SER A 174 11.21 4.73 -6.39
C SER A 174 10.45 4.03 -5.27
N LEU A 175 9.60 4.75 -4.50
CA LEU A 175 8.75 4.14 -3.47
C LEU A 175 7.77 3.12 -4.05
N MET A 176 7.18 3.40 -5.22
CA MET A 176 6.32 2.44 -5.91
C MET A 176 7.07 1.17 -6.29
N PHE A 177 8.35 1.29 -6.69
CA PHE A 177 9.17 0.13 -7.05
C PHE A 177 9.41 -0.82 -5.87
N TYR A 178 9.42 -0.35 -4.61
CA TYR A 178 9.48 -1.27 -3.46
C TYR A 178 8.25 -2.18 -3.36
N PHE A 179 7.05 -1.63 -3.61
CA PHE A 179 5.82 -2.42 -3.67
C PHE A 179 5.86 -3.40 -4.86
N ILE A 180 6.26 -2.93 -6.04
CA ILE A 180 6.41 -3.74 -7.25
C ILE A 180 7.32 -4.94 -7.00
N MET A 181 8.51 -4.69 -6.45
CA MET A 181 9.49 -5.74 -6.16
C MET A 181 8.93 -6.77 -5.17
N THR A 182 8.23 -6.31 -4.12
CA THR A 182 7.61 -7.20 -3.13
C THR A 182 6.57 -8.12 -3.78
N ILE A 183 5.66 -7.58 -4.60
CA ILE A 183 4.63 -8.37 -5.29
C ILE A 183 5.26 -9.36 -6.28
N LEU A 184 6.28 -8.95 -7.03
CA LEU A 184 6.96 -9.81 -7.99
C LEU A 184 7.73 -10.95 -7.31
N MET A 185 8.42 -10.68 -6.20
CA MET A 185 9.08 -11.72 -5.40
C MET A 185 8.07 -12.72 -4.82
N LEU A 186 6.92 -12.23 -4.35
CA LEU A 186 5.84 -13.09 -3.86
C LEU A 186 5.22 -13.93 -4.98
N ASP A 187 5.01 -13.38 -6.18
CA ASP A 187 4.54 -14.12 -7.36
C ASP A 187 5.53 -15.19 -7.79
N LEU A 188 6.84 -14.87 -7.78
CA LEU A 188 7.91 -15.82 -8.06
C LEU A 188 7.88 -16.97 -7.05
N LYS A 189 7.84 -16.67 -5.75
CA LYS A 189 7.74 -17.69 -4.70
C LYS A 189 6.47 -18.53 -4.83
N ASN A 190 5.34 -17.92 -5.21
CA ASN A 190 4.09 -18.66 -5.41
C ASN A 190 4.17 -19.62 -6.61
N LYS A 191 4.89 -19.26 -7.66
CA LYS A 191 5.06 -20.11 -8.86
C LYS A 191 6.07 -21.23 -8.71
N PHE A 192 7.17 -20.97 -8.00
CA PHE A 192 8.31 -21.90 -7.89
C PHE A 192 8.47 -22.55 -6.51
N GLY A 193 7.88 -21.98 -5.46
CA GLY A 193 7.99 -22.46 -4.08
C GLY A 193 6.90 -23.44 -3.65
N GLY A 194 5.97 -23.79 -4.53
CA GLY A 194 4.97 -24.86 -4.30
C GLY A 194 5.46 -26.27 -4.66
N ALA A 195 6.75 -26.44 -4.93
CA ALA A 195 7.39 -27.71 -5.30
C ALA A 195 8.15 -28.39 -4.14
N GLY A 196 7.69 -28.19 -2.90
CA GLY A 196 8.24 -28.81 -1.70
C GLY A 196 7.14 -29.42 -0.84
#